data_AF-A0A822XHP2-F1
#
_entry.id   AF-A0A822XHP2-F1
#
_cell.length_a   1.000
_cell.length_b   1.000
_cell.length_c   1.000
_cell.angle_alpha   90.00
_cell.angle_beta   90.00
_cell.angle_gamma   90.00
#
_symmetry.space_group_name_H-M   'P 1'
#
loop_
_entity.id
_entity.type
_entity.pdbx_description
1 polymer ?
#
loop_
_entity_poly.entity_id
_entity_poly.type
_entity_poly.pdbx_seq_one_letter_code
_entity_poly.pdbx_strand_id
1 'polypeptide(L)'
;MSPHWNVNAHSVMYVLRGEARVQIVGNSGQTAYDGQLCEGQLIVIPQNFAVVKQAGDNGFEWVSIKTSDNAVRSPLVGRTSAIRAMPEEVLVNAYQISNEEARRLKYNREEIRLIGPTVNPSVNTASEGKKEASSTSSDRGKRRDSRSFVGVAGAGGRCCKDRSLLSVRSGGKDVAMQALTSTTT
;
A
#
# COMPACT_ATOMS: atom_id res chain seq x y z
N MET A 1 1.18 -4.61 0.55
CA MET A 1 1.92 -3.42 1.06
C MET A 1 1.12 -2.78 2.18
N SER A 2 1.76 -2.18 3.18
CA SER A 2 1.06 -1.55 4.32
C SER A 2 0.06 -0.49 3.86
N PRO A 3 -1.21 -0.52 4.36
CA PRO A 3 -2.16 0.55 4.19
C PRO A 3 -1.53 1.90 4.56
N HIS A 4 -1.72 2.92 3.72
CA HIS A 4 -1.12 4.24 3.92
C HIS A 4 -1.89 5.32 3.16
N TRP A 5 -1.63 6.58 3.47
CA TRP A 5 -2.04 7.71 2.63
C TRP A 5 -0.83 8.54 2.18
N ASN A 6 -0.98 9.27 1.08
CA ASN A 6 0.00 10.27 0.65
C ASN A 6 -0.31 11.60 1.32
N VAL A 7 0.66 12.21 2.01
CA VAL A 7 0.44 13.41 2.85
C VAL A 7 0.41 14.68 2.00
N ASN A 8 1.30 14.79 1.01
CA ASN A 8 1.54 16.02 0.24
C ASN A 8 1.60 15.79 -1.28
N ALA A 9 1.04 14.68 -1.78
CA ALA A 9 1.08 14.36 -3.20
C ALA A 9 -0.12 13.51 -3.65
N HIS A 10 -0.57 13.73 -4.88
CA HIS A 10 -1.34 12.74 -5.62
C HIS A 10 -0.39 11.67 -6.16
N SER A 11 -0.89 10.45 -6.36
CA SER A 11 -0.11 9.34 -6.90
C SER A 11 -0.82 8.75 -8.11
N VAL A 12 -0.18 8.81 -9.27
CA VAL A 12 -0.60 8.10 -10.47
C VAL A 12 0.14 6.77 -10.50
N MET A 13 -0.58 5.66 -10.38
CA MET A 13 -0.02 4.32 -10.34
C MET A 13 -0.33 3.56 -11.63
N TYR A 14 0.71 2.99 -12.25
CA TYR A 14 0.60 2.14 -13.43
C TYR A 14 1.13 0.74 -13.12
N VAL A 15 0.36 -0.29 -13.49
CA VAL A 15 0.71 -1.69 -13.24
C VAL A 15 1.62 -2.21 -14.34
N LEU A 16 2.82 -2.63 -13.95
CA LEU A 16 3.85 -3.16 -14.85
C LEU A 16 3.66 -4.66 -15.10
N ARG A 17 3.36 -5.44 -14.06
CA ARG A 17 3.18 -6.90 -14.12
C ARG A 17 2.27 -7.40 -13.00
N GLY A 18 1.57 -8.50 -13.27
CA GLY A 18 0.72 -9.19 -12.30
C GLY A 18 -0.57 -8.43 -11.99
N GLU A 19 -1.09 -8.63 -10.79
CA GLU A 19 -2.38 -8.08 -10.38
C GLU A 19 -2.48 -7.86 -8.87
N ALA A 20 -3.34 -6.93 -8.46
CA ALA A 20 -3.67 -6.72 -7.05
C ALA A 20 -5.11 -6.28 -6.87
N ARG A 21 -5.70 -6.70 -5.73
CA ARG A 21 -6.86 -6.00 -5.19
C ARG A 21 -6.38 -4.69 -4.57
N VAL A 22 -6.97 -3.59 -5.01
CA VAL A 22 -6.67 -2.25 -4.51
C VAL A 22 -7.95 -1.65 -3.97
N GLN A 23 -7.87 -1.15 -2.74
CA GLN A 23 -8.93 -0.39 -2.10
C GLN A 23 -8.45 1.03 -1.81
N ILE A 24 -9.28 2.00 -2.15
CA ILE A 24 -9.04 3.42 -1.92
C ILE A 24 -10.24 3.99 -1.16
N VAL A 25 -9.98 4.58 0.00
CA VAL A 25 -10.99 5.17 0.88
C VAL A 25 -10.74 6.67 1.01
N GLY A 26 -11.80 7.44 0.78
CA GLY A 26 -11.79 8.90 0.89
C GLY A 26 -11.98 9.40 2.31
N ASN A 27 -11.96 10.73 2.48
CA ASN A 27 -12.16 11.40 3.77
C ASN A 27 -13.57 11.24 4.37
N SER A 28 -14.58 10.97 3.54
CA SER A 28 -15.96 10.71 3.98
C SER A 28 -16.15 9.30 4.57
N GLY A 29 -15.08 8.50 4.63
CA GLY A 29 -15.16 7.07 4.98
C GLY A 29 -15.75 6.19 3.88
N GLN A 30 -16.17 6.79 2.75
CA GLN A 30 -16.68 6.05 1.60
C GLN A 30 -15.54 5.45 0.78
N THR A 31 -15.78 4.22 0.31
CA THR A 31 -14.85 3.54 -0.58
C THR A 31 -14.98 4.13 -1.97
N ALA A 32 -13.94 4.86 -2.41
CA ALA A 32 -13.88 5.46 -3.73
C ALA A 32 -13.52 4.43 -4.81
N TYR A 33 -12.83 3.35 -4.42
CA TYR A 33 -12.49 2.23 -5.31
C TYR A 33 -12.26 0.97 -4.48
N ASP A 34 -12.82 -0.16 -4.92
CA ASP A 34 -12.46 -1.51 -4.48
C ASP A 34 -12.55 -2.42 -5.70
N GLY A 35 -11.40 -2.88 -6.19
CA GLY A 35 -11.37 -3.71 -7.37
C GLY A 35 -9.99 -4.27 -7.69
N GLN A 36 -9.96 -5.16 -8.68
CA GLN A 36 -8.73 -5.72 -9.21
C GLN A 36 -8.06 -4.72 -10.17
N LEU A 37 -6.74 -4.57 -10.04
CA LEU A 37 -5.90 -3.88 -11.01
C LEU A 37 -4.91 -4.87 -11.60
N CYS A 38 -4.90 -4.95 -12.92
CA CYS A 38 -4.11 -5.85 -13.74
C CYS A 38 -3.06 -5.09 -14.55
N GLU A 39 -2.10 -5.82 -15.09
CA GLU A 39 -1.09 -5.33 -16.01
C GLU A 39 -1.65 -4.40 -17.09
N GLY A 40 -0.99 -3.26 -17.30
CA GLY A 40 -1.38 -2.25 -18.29
C GLY A 40 -2.46 -1.27 -17.83
N GLN A 41 -3.03 -1.44 -16.64
CA GLN A 41 -3.99 -0.49 -16.07
C GLN A 41 -3.31 0.61 -15.26
N LEU A 42 -4.00 1.75 -15.20
CA LEU A 42 -3.60 2.93 -14.44
C LEU A 42 -4.71 3.32 -13.47
N ILE A 43 -4.32 3.80 -12.29
CA ILE A 43 -5.23 4.38 -11.30
C ILE A 43 -4.62 5.65 -10.69
N VAL A 44 -5.45 6.65 -10.43
CA VAL A 44 -5.04 7.84 -9.68
C VAL A 44 -5.51 7.68 -8.24
N ILE A 45 -4.58 7.87 -7.31
CA ILE A 45 -4.83 7.88 -5.88
C ILE A 45 -4.68 9.33 -5.42
N PRO A 46 -5.78 10.02 -5.06
CA PRO A 46 -5.70 11.40 -4.61
C PRO A 46 -4.88 11.53 -3.31
N GLN A 47 -4.35 12.73 -3.07
CA GLN A 47 -3.71 13.07 -1.80
C GLN A 47 -4.70 12.88 -0.64
N ASN A 48 -4.20 12.43 0.51
CA ASN A 48 -4.95 12.12 1.74
C ASN A 48 -5.98 10.98 1.63
N PHE A 49 -6.05 10.26 0.50
CA PHE A 49 -6.85 9.04 0.42
C PHE A 49 -6.04 7.87 0.95
N ALA A 50 -6.67 7.05 1.79
CA ALA A 50 -6.07 5.83 2.30
C ALA A 50 -6.12 4.75 1.21
N VAL A 51 -5.00 4.07 0.98
CA VAL A 51 -4.89 2.99 -0.01
C VAL A 51 -4.26 1.75 0.61
N VAL A 52 -4.86 0.60 0.34
CA VAL A 52 -4.29 -0.72 0.59
C VAL A 52 -4.18 -1.49 -0.72
N LYS A 53 -3.10 -2.27 -0.84
CA LYS A 53 -2.79 -3.06 -2.03
C LYS A 53 -2.37 -4.45 -1.60
N GLN A 54 -3.13 -5.44 -2.03
CA GLN A 54 -2.87 -6.85 -1.81
C GLN A 54 -2.59 -7.49 -3.16
N ALA A 55 -1.36 -8.00 -3.33
CA ALA A 55 -1.01 -8.73 -4.54
C ALA A 55 -1.88 -9.99 -4.67
N GLY A 56 -2.31 -10.26 -5.90
CA GLY A 56 -2.89 -11.54 -6.26
C GLY A 56 -1.81 -12.60 -6.39
N ASP A 57 -2.22 -13.73 -6.96
CA ASP A 57 -1.36 -14.89 -7.06
C ASP A 57 -0.20 -14.66 -8.02
N ASN A 58 -0.17 -13.74 -8.99
CA ASN A 58 1.05 -13.45 -9.78
C ASN A 58 2.01 -12.44 -9.17
N GLY A 59 1.75 -12.02 -7.94
CA GLY A 59 2.40 -10.83 -7.45
C GLY A 59 1.85 -9.59 -8.16
N PHE A 60 2.43 -8.46 -7.84
CA PHE A 60 2.00 -7.15 -8.27
C PHE A 60 3.19 -6.23 -8.33
N GLU A 61 3.52 -5.78 -9.53
CA GLU A 61 4.57 -4.80 -9.75
C GLU A 61 3.98 -3.56 -10.39
N TRP A 62 4.37 -2.40 -9.87
CA TRP A 62 3.84 -1.12 -10.31
C TRP A 62 4.89 -0.02 -10.19
N VAL A 63 4.70 1.01 -10.99
CA VAL A 63 5.39 2.29 -10.83
C VAL A 63 4.37 3.33 -10.37
N SER A 64 4.80 4.25 -9.51
CA SER A 64 4.00 5.39 -9.10
C SER A 64 4.74 6.70 -9.34
N ILE A 65 4.10 7.58 -10.11
CA ILE A 65 4.50 8.97 -10.31
C ILE A 65 3.73 9.81 -9.29
N LYS A 66 4.45 10.71 -8.62
CA LYS A 66 3.86 11.58 -7.60
C LYS A 66 4.02 13.04 -7.99
N THR A 67 3.02 13.84 -7.65
CA THR A 67 2.96 15.25 -8.01
C THR A 67 3.83 16.16 -7.14
N SER A 68 4.67 15.60 -6.26
CA SER A 68 5.59 16.33 -5.40
C SER A 68 6.94 15.60 -5.38
N ASP A 69 8.02 16.37 -5.41
CA ASP A 69 9.41 15.93 -5.39
C ASP A 69 9.81 15.25 -4.07
N ASN A 70 9.25 15.71 -2.96
CA ASN A 70 9.52 15.19 -1.61
C ASN A 70 8.34 14.38 -1.05
N ALA A 71 7.58 13.72 -1.92
CA ALA A 71 6.32 13.10 -1.55
C ALA A 71 6.41 12.12 -0.36
N VAL A 72 5.75 12.50 0.74
CA VAL A 72 5.69 11.75 1.99
C VAL A 72 4.44 10.86 2.03
N ARG A 73 4.60 9.68 2.63
CA ARG A 73 3.50 8.76 2.94
C ARG A 73 3.47 8.48 4.43
N SER A 74 2.27 8.29 4.96
CA SER A 74 2.05 7.88 6.35
C SER A 74 1.41 6.49 6.36
N PRO A 75 2.08 5.45 6.88
CA PRO A 75 1.49 4.12 7.01
C PRO A 75 0.50 4.06 8.18
N LEU A 76 -0.57 3.29 8.02
CA LEU A 76 -1.55 3.02 9.08
C LEU A 76 -1.11 1.87 9.99
N VAL A 77 -0.34 0.90 9.47
CA VAL A 77 0.17 -0.25 10.25
C VAL A 77 1.66 -0.45 10.02
N GLY A 78 2.33 -1.09 10.99
CA GLY A 78 3.77 -1.32 10.96
C GLY A 78 4.55 -0.44 11.95
N ARG A 79 5.88 -0.59 11.96
CA ARG A 79 6.75 0.06 12.95
C ARG A 79 6.75 1.60 12.93
N THR A 80 6.49 2.20 11.77
CA THR A 80 6.46 3.67 11.61
C THR A 80 5.03 4.19 11.41
N SER A 81 4.03 3.44 11.89
CA SER A 81 2.62 3.75 11.63
C SER A 81 2.04 4.83 12.52
N ALA A 82 1.02 5.51 12.01
CA ALA A 82 0.21 6.44 12.79
C ALA A 82 -0.45 5.76 14.00
N ILE A 83 -0.89 4.50 13.85
CA ILE A 83 -1.45 3.71 14.96
C ILE A 83 -0.42 3.52 16.08
N ARG A 84 0.82 3.16 15.74
CA ARG A 84 1.88 2.96 16.75
C ARG A 84 2.28 4.27 17.44
N ALA A 85 2.14 5.41 16.75
CA ALA A 85 2.42 6.74 17.29
C ALA A 85 1.35 7.24 18.27
N MET A 86 0.12 6.70 18.24
CA MET A 86 -0.94 7.08 19.18
C MET A 86 -0.73 6.44 20.56
N PRO A 87 -0.99 7.17 21.67
CA PRO A 87 -1.05 6.58 23.01
C PRO A 87 -2.09 5.44 23.07
N GLU A 88 -1.83 4.43 23.91
CA GLU A 88 -2.72 3.25 24.03
C GLU A 88 -4.13 3.65 24.49
N GLU A 89 -4.22 4.57 25.46
CA GLU A 89 -5.49 5.10 25.98
C GLU A 89 -6.34 5.77 24.90
N VAL A 90 -5.72 6.43 23.93
CA VAL A 90 -6.45 7.03 22.80
C VAL A 90 -7.09 5.95 21.93
N LEU A 91 -6.37 4.84 21.69
CA LEU A 91 -6.90 3.72 20.91
C LEU A 91 -8.04 3.00 21.63
N VAL A 92 -7.86 2.72 22.92
CA VAL A 92 -8.88 2.09 23.78
C VAL A 92 -10.18 2.86 23.73
N ASN A 93 -10.12 4.18 23.92
CA ASN A 93 -11.31 5.03 23.93
C ASN A 93 -11.89 5.26 22.52
N ALA A 94 -11.05 5.45 21.50
CA ALA A 94 -11.52 5.74 20.14
C ALA A 94 -12.17 4.53 19.46
N TYR A 95 -11.60 3.33 19.65
CA TYR A 95 -12.10 2.09 19.04
C TYR A 95 -12.97 1.25 19.99
N GLN A 96 -13.11 1.65 21.26
CA GLN A 96 -13.86 0.90 22.29
C GLN A 96 -13.35 -0.54 22.44
N ILE A 97 -12.03 -0.69 22.53
CA ILE A 97 -11.33 -1.98 22.60
C ILE A 97 -10.59 -2.13 23.94
N SER A 98 -10.26 -3.36 24.32
CA SER A 98 -9.43 -3.61 25.50
C SER A 98 -7.98 -3.13 25.32
N ASN A 99 -7.26 -2.92 26.43
CA ASN A 99 -5.83 -2.58 26.40
C ASN A 99 -5.01 -3.63 25.63
N GLU A 100 -5.32 -4.91 25.79
CA GLU A 100 -4.64 -6.00 25.08
C GLU A 100 -4.88 -5.91 23.57
N GLU A 101 -6.11 -5.62 23.14
CA GLU A 101 -6.42 -5.39 21.73
C GLU A 101 -5.73 -4.15 21.16
N ALA A 102 -5.61 -3.07 21.95
CA ALA A 102 -4.89 -1.87 21.57
C ALA A 102 -3.38 -2.15 21.39
N ARG A 103 -2.75 -2.91 22.29
CA ARG A 103 -1.36 -3.36 22.15
C ARG A 103 -1.18 -4.24 20.94
N ARG A 104 -2.08 -5.20 20.74
CA ARG A 104 -2.11 -6.08 19.58
C ARG A 104 -2.20 -5.26 18.27
N LEU A 105 -3.06 -4.23 18.24
CA LEU A 105 -3.18 -3.32 17.09
C LEU A 105 -1.88 -2.55 16.81
N LYS A 106 -1.14 -2.15 17.84
CA LYS A 106 0.14 -1.41 17.72
C LYS A 106 1.33 -2.27 17.30
N TYR A 107 1.41 -3.50 17.79
CA TYR A 107 2.64 -4.30 17.75
C TYR A 107 2.53 -5.61 16.95
N ASN A 108 1.37 -5.96 16.42
CA ASN A 108 1.21 -7.18 15.60
C ASN A 108 2.04 -7.20 14.32
N ARG A 109 2.46 -6.04 13.83
CA ARG A 109 3.23 -5.89 12.60
C ARG A 109 4.45 -5.03 12.87
N GLU A 110 5.62 -5.64 12.78
CA GLU A 110 6.91 -4.96 12.93
C GLU A 110 7.49 -4.53 11.57
N GLU A 111 6.87 -4.94 10.46
CA GLU A 111 7.30 -4.53 9.12
C GLU A 111 7.06 -3.03 8.88
N ILE A 112 7.93 -2.40 8.09
CA ILE A 112 7.86 -0.94 7.84
C ILE A 112 6.98 -0.60 6.62
N ARG A 113 7.01 -1.43 5.56
CA ARG A 113 6.30 -1.13 4.29
C ARG A 113 5.71 -2.35 3.60
N LEU A 114 6.49 -3.40 3.41
CA LEU A 114 6.00 -4.65 2.84
C LEU A 114 5.51 -5.52 3.99
N ILE A 115 4.23 -5.88 3.93
CA ILE A 115 3.61 -6.79 4.89
C ILE A 115 3.64 -8.16 4.20
N GLY A 116 4.28 -9.13 4.85
CA GLY A 116 4.30 -10.50 4.36
C GLY A 116 2.93 -11.16 4.56
N PRO A 117 2.56 -12.13 3.71
CA PRO A 117 1.41 -12.98 4.00
C PRO A 117 1.61 -13.63 5.36
N THR A 118 0.55 -13.75 6.15
CA THR A 118 0.62 -14.45 7.43
C THR A 118 0.85 -15.93 7.14
N VAL A 119 2.07 -16.41 7.35
CA VAL A 119 2.35 -17.85 7.38
C VAL A 119 1.96 -18.33 8.76
N ASN A 120 0.89 -19.12 8.87
CA ASN A 120 0.64 -19.87 10.09
C ASN A 120 1.71 -20.98 10.15
N PRO A 121 2.64 -20.97 11.12
CA PRO A 121 3.68 -21.99 11.16
C PRO A 121 3.05 -23.30 11.65
N SER A 122 2.73 -24.20 10.72
CA SER A 122 2.63 -25.62 11.05
C SER A 122 4.04 -26.12 11.40
N VAL A 123 4.26 -26.31 12.70
CA VAL A 123 5.18 -27.25 13.38
C VAL A 123 6.46 -27.69 12.63
N ASN A 124 7.60 -27.24 13.19
CA ASN A 124 8.95 -27.80 13.27
C ASN A 124 9.64 -28.40 12.02
N THR A 125 10.81 -27.83 11.67
CA THR A 125 12.11 -28.49 11.96
C THR A 125 13.24 -27.45 11.94
N ALA A 126 14.13 -27.57 12.93
CA ALA A 126 15.31 -26.75 13.11
C ALA A 126 16.44 -27.12 12.12
N SER A 127 17.20 -26.13 11.69
CA SER A 127 18.65 -26.27 11.51
C SER A 127 19.32 -24.90 11.51
N GLU A 128 20.29 -24.76 12.40
CA GLU A 128 21.16 -23.61 12.63
C GLU A 128 22.00 -23.22 11.42
N GLY A 129 22.37 -21.94 11.35
CA GLY A 129 23.36 -21.44 10.39
C GLY A 129 23.75 -19.99 10.66
N LYS A 130 24.67 -19.78 11.60
CA LYS A 130 25.42 -18.52 11.81
C LYS A 130 26.04 -18.04 10.49
N LYS A 131 25.82 -16.78 10.10
CA LYS A 131 26.85 -15.95 9.45
C LYS A 131 26.74 -14.48 9.85
N GLU A 132 27.87 -14.03 10.35
CA GLU A 132 28.28 -12.69 10.75
C GLU A 132 28.84 -11.93 9.53
N ALA A 133 28.56 -10.63 9.41
CA ALA A 133 29.36 -9.63 8.67
C ALA A 133 28.71 -8.24 8.90
N SER A 134 29.24 -7.44 9.81
CA SER A 134 30.27 -6.40 9.58
C SER A 134 29.74 -5.17 8.83
N SER A 135 29.72 -4.07 9.58
CA SER A 135 29.49 -2.69 9.17
C SER A 135 30.47 -2.19 8.11
N THR A 136 30.01 -1.33 7.20
CA THR A 136 30.82 -0.20 6.73
C THR A 136 29.93 0.98 6.36
N SER A 137 30.33 2.14 6.89
CA SER A 137 29.83 3.47 6.63
C SER A 137 30.26 3.94 5.23
N SER A 138 29.40 4.67 4.53
CA SER A 138 29.86 5.58 3.47
C SER A 138 28.85 6.69 3.23
N ASP A 139 29.30 7.89 3.59
CA ASP A 139 28.73 9.20 3.36
C ASP A 139 28.75 9.55 1.85
N ARG A 140 27.67 10.14 1.33
CA ARG A 140 27.65 10.88 0.05
C ARG A 140 26.33 11.64 -0.13
N GLY A 141 26.46 12.96 -0.27
CA GLY A 141 25.38 13.92 -0.47
C GLY A 141 24.41 13.56 -1.59
N LYS A 142 23.11 13.73 -1.31
CA LYS A 142 22.03 13.45 -2.27
C LYS A 142 21.61 14.73 -2.99
N ARG A 143 22.00 14.82 -4.26
CA ARG A 143 21.19 15.50 -5.29
C ARG A 143 19.77 14.93 -5.23
N ARG A 144 18.78 15.81 -5.13
CA ARG A 144 17.38 15.46 -4.94
C ARG A 144 16.73 15.21 -6.29
N ASP A 145 16.92 13.99 -6.80
CA ASP A 145 16.12 13.51 -7.92
C ASP A 145 14.72 13.12 -7.43
N SER A 146 13.70 13.59 -8.14
CA SER A 146 12.29 13.23 -7.96
C SER A 146 12.12 11.72 -8.19
N ARG A 147 12.31 10.90 -7.15
CA ARG A 147 12.30 9.43 -7.29
C ARG A 147 10.88 8.92 -7.52
N SER A 148 10.60 8.45 -8.73
CA SER A 148 9.52 7.50 -8.99
C SER A 148 9.67 6.27 -8.09
N PHE A 149 8.60 5.88 -7.39
CA PHE A 149 8.64 4.71 -6.51
C PHE A 149 8.19 3.48 -7.29
N VAL A 150 9.11 2.53 -7.50
CA VAL A 150 8.78 1.19 -8.00
C VAL A 150 8.43 0.32 -6.79
N GLY A 151 7.28 -0.34 -6.85
CA GLY A 151 6.85 -1.30 -5.83
C GLY A 151 6.67 -2.68 -6.43
N VAL A 152 7.15 -3.71 -5.73
CA VAL A 152 6.97 -5.12 -6.07
C VAL A 152 6.37 -5.83 -4.86
N ALA A 153 5.34 -6.63 -5.06
CA ALA A 153 4.80 -7.59 -4.11
C ALA A 153 4.69 -8.95 -4.82
N GLY A 154 5.01 -10.07 -4.17
CA GLY A 154 5.15 -11.37 -4.85
C GLY A 154 4.18 -12.46 -4.40
N ALA A 155 3.71 -13.26 -5.36
CA ALA A 155 3.23 -14.65 -5.33
C ALA A 155 3.25 -15.16 -6.81
N GLY A 156 3.11 -16.47 -7.16
CA GLY A 156 3.02 -16.92 -8.59
C GLY A 156 1.69 -17.59 -9.06
N GLY A 157 1.10 -17.17 -10.21
CA GLY A 157 0.00 -17.87 -10.94
C GLY A 157 -1.02 -16.97 -11.72
N ARG A 158 -1.16 -17.12 -13.06
CA ARG A 158 -1.66 -16.13 -14.11
C ARG A 158 -3.06 -15.47 -13.95
N CYS A 159 -3.18 -14.19 -14.35
CA CYS A 159 -4.39 -13.34 -14.27
C CYS A 159 -5.40 -13.51 -15.43
N CYS A 160 -6.70 -13.37 -15.13
CA CYS A 160 -7.81 -13.33 -16.08
C CYS A 160 -7.91 -11.98 -16.83
N LYS A 161 -8.24 -12.04 -18.12
CA LYS A 161 -8.32 -10.92 -19.06
C LYS A 161 -9.65 -10.18 -18.95
N ASP A 162 -9.66 -8.99 -18.35
CA ASP A 162 -10.66 -7.97 -18.67
C ASP A 162 -10.01 -6.58 -18.62
N ARG A 163 -10.13 -5.84 -19.72
CA ARG A 163 -9.36 -4.62 -20.01
C ARG A 163 -10.27 -3.39 -19.92
N SER A 164 -10.74 -3.05 -18.72
CA SER A 164 -11.48 -1.80 -18.50
C SER A 164 -10.52 -0.64 -18.17
N LEU A 165 -10.68 0.51 -18.83
CA LEU A 165 -9.98 1.75 -18.50
C LEU A 165 -10.81 2.55 -17.49
N LEU A 166 -10.20 2.97 -16.39
CA LEU A 166 -10.83 3.88 -15.41
C LEU A 166 -10.52 5.33 -15.81
N SER A 167 -11.55 6.13 -16.07
CA SER A 167 -11.42 7.56 -16.36
C SER A 167 -11.69 8.38 -15.09
N VAL A 168 -10.78 9.30 -14.77
CA VAL A 168 -10.94 10.24 -13.65
C VAL A 168 -11.49 11.54 -14.20
N ARG A 169 -12.74 11.87 -13.86
CA ARG A 169 -13.31 13.19 -14.14
C ARG A 169 -13.12 14.10 -12.91
N SER A 170 -12.34 15.17 -13.10
CA SER A 170 -12.18 16.25 -12.13
C SER A 170 -13.37 17.21 -12.24
N GLY A 171 -14.47 16.89 -11.56
CA GLY A 171 -15.51 17.85 -11.23
C GLY A 171 -15.24 18.45 -9.85
N GLY A 172 -15.42 19.76 -9.67
CA GLY A 172 -15.12 20.44 -8.41
C GLY A 172 -15.67 19.72 -7.18
N LYS A 173 -14.81 19.53 -6.19
CA LYS A 173 -15.03 18.95 -4.84
C LYS A 173 -15.39 17.46 -4.75
N ASP A 174 -15.75 16.78 -5.84
CA ASP A 174 -16.02 15.34 -5.84
C ASP A 174 -15.22 14.62 -6.95
N VAL A 175 -14.16 13.91 -6.56
CA VAL A 175 -13.43 13.01 -7.47
C VAL A 175 -14.16 11.67 -7.50
N ALA A 176 -15.08 11.51 -8.46
CA ALA A 176 -15.69 10.22 -8.76
C ALA A 176 -14.77 9.41 -9.69
N MET A 177 -14.36 8.22 -9.25
CA MET A 177 -13.78 7.21 -10.12
C MET A 177 -14.91 6.35 -10.71
N GLN A 178 -15.14 6.45 -12.02
CA GLN A 178 -16.09 5.56 -12.72
C GLN A 178 -15.32 4.65 -13.67
N ALA A 179 -15.63 3.34 -13.61
CA ALA A 179 -15.17 2.35 -14.58
C ALA A 179 -15.89 2.58 -15.91
N LEU A 180 -15.17 2.80 -17.00
CA LEU A 180 -15.78 2.76 -18.32
C LEU A 180 -15.84 1.29 -18.75
N THR A 181 -17.05 0.75 -18.82
CA THR A 181 -17.34 -0.51 -19.51
C THR A 181 -17.38 -0.23 -21.00
N SER A 182 -16.37 -0.66 -21.74
CA SER A 182 -16.40 -0.66 -23.20
C SER A 182 -17.29 -1.81 -23.67
N THR A 183 -18.53 -1.50 -24.04
CA THR A 183 -19.40 -2.42 -24.80
C THR A 183 -18.95 -2.36 -26.26
N THR A 184 -18.30 -3.41 -26.75
CA THR A 184 -18.00 -3.57 -28.18
C THR A 184 -19.25 -4.13 -28.85
N THR A 185 -19.81 -3.43 -29.85
CA THR A 185 -20.79 -3.97 -30.82
C THR A 185 -20.07 -4.26 -32.12
#